data_AF-A0A2V6JZ14-F1
#
_entry.id   AF-A0A2V6JZ14-F1
#
_cell.length_a   1.000
_cell.length_b   1.000
_cell.length_c   1.000
_cell.angle_alpha   90.00
_cell.angle_beta   90.00
_cell.angle_gamma   90.00
#
_symmetry.space_group_name_H-M   'P 1'
#
loop_
_entity.id
_entity.type
_entity.pdbx_description
1 polymer ?
#
loop_
_entity_poly.entity_id
_entity_poly.type
_entity_poly.pdbx_seq_one_letter_code
_entity_poly.pdbx_strand_id
1 'polypeptide(L)'
;MSILQKSLAEFLDPTQARSAMSTLARSTNRGRASIAIFVSAAFLWALALGASPQLHERVHKDANRSEHTCAATMVASGGYDYSAHPPLVGAPVPGVQFSKIPALTPQWVESPFLGACIFEHAPPARG
;
A
#
# COMPACT_ATOMS: atom_id res chain seq x y z
N MET A 1 -23.91 -19.05 -55.38
CA MET A 1 -22.93 -19.57 -54.40
C MET A 1 -22.27 -18.39 -53.68
N SER A 2 -22.96 -17.68 -52.77
CA SER A 2 -22.41 -16.40 -52.25
C SER A 2 -22.91 -15.85 -50.91
N ILE A 3 -24.02 -16.34 -50.32
CA ILE A 3 -24.55 -15.77 -49.06
C ILE A 3 -23.95 -16.48 -47.83
N LEU A 4 -23.86 -17.80 -47.87
CA LEU A 4 -23.27 -18.63 -46.81
C LEU A 4 -21.78 -18.35 -46.56
N GLN A 5 -21.01 -18.02 -47.61
CA GLN A 5 -19.60 -17.70 -47.44
C GLN A 5 -19.38 -16.35 -46.74
N LYS A 6 -20.25 -15.37 -47.02
CA LYS A 6 -20.14 -14.03 -46.45
C LYS A 6 -20.51 -14.01 -44.97
N SER A 7 -21.54 -14.77 -44.58
CA SER A 7 -21.89 -14.91 -43.16
C SER A 7 -20.80 -15.66 -42.39
N LEU A 8 -20.20 -16.72 -42.94
CA LEU A 8 -19.10 -17.43 -42.29
C LEU A 8 -17.86 -16.53 -42.08
N ALA A 9 -17.50 -15.71 -43.07
CA ALA A 9 -16.39 -14.77 -42.92
C ALA A 9 -16.67 -13.71 -41.83
N GLU A 10 -17.90 -13.20 -41.77
CA GLU A 10 -18.32 -12.19 -40.80
C GLU A 10 -18.44 -12.72 -39.37
N PHE A 11 -18.68 -14.03 -39.18
CA PHE A 11 -18.66 -14.67 -37.86
C PHE A 11 -17.25 -15.05 -37.40
N LEU A 12 -16.35 -15.40 -38.32
CA LEU A 12 -14.96 -15.77 -38.02
C LEU A 12 -14.13 -14.57 -37.57
N ASP A 13 -14.34 -13.39 -38.15
CA ASP A 13 -13.61 -12.16 -37.81
C ASP A 13 -13.76 -11.72 -36.32
N PRO A 14 -14.98 -11.61 -35.76
CA PRO A 14 -15.17 -11.24 -34.35
C PRO A 14 -14.77 -12.36 -33.38
N THR A 15 -14.91 -13.64 -33.75
CA THR A 15 -14.41 -14.74 -32.90
C THR A 15 -12.88 -14.80 -32.89
N GLN A 16 -12.24 -14.54 -34.02
CA GLN A 16 -10.79 -14.44 -34.13
C GLN A 16 -10.24 -13.23 -33.36
N ALA A 17 -10.88 -12.06 -33.46
CA ALA A 17 -10.52 -10.87 -32.68
C ALA A 17 -10.68 -11.09 -31.16
N ARG A 18 -11.77 -11.75 -30.74
CA ARG A 18 -12.02 -12.09 -29.34
C ARG A 18 -11.03 -13.14 -28.80
N SER A 19 -10.69 -14.13 -29.63
CA SER A 19 -9.68 -15.15 -29.30
C SER A 19 -8.29 -14.52 -29.16
N ALA A 20 -7.91 -13.63 -30.08
CA ALA A 20 -6.65 -12.87 -30.05
C ALA A 20 -6.57 -11.95 -28.81
N MET A 21 -7.63 -11.21 -28.49
CA MET A 21 -7.68 -10.41 -27.26
C MET A 21 -7.54 -11.26 -26.00
N SER A 22 -8.20 -12.43 -25.94
CA SER A 22 -8.12 -13.32 -24.78
C SER A 22 -6.73 -13.94 -24.60
N THR A 23 -5.99 -14.19 -25.69
CA THR A 23 -4.61 -14.68 -25.65
C THR A 23 -3.62 -13.59 -25.28
N LEU A 24 -3.79 -12.37 -25.79
CA LEU A 24 -2.98 -11.21 -25.39
C LEU A 24 -3.18 -10.88 -23.91
N ALA A 25 -4.44 -10.80 -23.43
CA ALA A 25 -4.74 -10.59 -22.02
C ALA A 25 -4.18 -11.71 -21.13
N ARG A 26 -4.22 -12.97 -21.58
CA ARG A 26 -3.64 -14.09 -20.84
C ARG A 26 -2.11 -14.01 -20.78
N SER A 27 -1.47 -13.58 -21.86
CA SER A 27 -0.02 -13.40 -21.94
C SER A 27 0.46 -12.28 -21.00
N THR A 28 -0.19 -11.12 -21.04
CA THR A 28 0.15 -9.98 -20.16
C THR A 28 -0.06 -10.31 -18.69
N ASN A 29 -1.17 -10.98 -18.35
CA ASN A 29 -1.44 -11.41 -16.98
C ASN A 29 -0.47 -12.49 -16.49
N ARG A 30 -0.03 -13.41 -17.36
CA ARG A 30 0.99 -14.41 -17.02
C ARG A 30 2.34 -13.76 -16.73
N GLY A 31 2.79 -12.82 -17.59
CA GLY A 31 4.03 -12.08 -17.35
C GLY A 31 3.99 -11.31 -16.04
N ARG A 32 2.89 -10.58 -15.77
CA ARG A 32 2.71 -9.85 -14.50
C ARG A 32 2.64 -10.78 -13.29
N ALA A 33 1.96 -11.91 -13.40
CA ALA A 33 1.88 -12.90 -12.33
C ALA A 33 3.26 -13.51 -12.04
N SER A 34 4.04 -13.85 -13.08
CA SER A 34 5.41 -14.33 -12.90
C SER A 34 6.27 -13.29 -12.18
N ILE A 35 6.23 -12.03 -12.62
CA ILE A 35 6.96 -10.93 -11.95
C ILE A 35 6.52 -10.81 -10.48
N ALA A 36 5.22 -10.82 -10.22
CA ALA A 36 4.69 -10.72 -8.86
C ALA A 36 5.15 -11.90 -7.96
N ILE A 37 5.19 -13.11 -8.49
CA ILE A 37 5.69 -14.30 -7.78
C ILE A 37 7.19 -14.16 -7.47
N PHE A 38 8.00 -13.71 -8.43
CA PHE A 38 9.43 -13.51 -8.19
C PHE A 38 9.69 -12.42 -7.15
N VAL A 39 8.98 -11.30 -7.25
CA VAL A 39 9.10 -10.19 -6.29
C VAL A 39 8.65 -10.61 -4.89
N SER A 40 7.53 -11.32 -4.78
CA SER A 40 7.04 -11.78 -3.47
C SER A 40 7.97 -12.83 -2.85
N ALA A 41 8.48 -13.76 -3.65
CA ALA A 41 9.46 -14.75 -3.18
C ALA A 41 10.75 -14.07 -2.69
N ALA A 42 11.28 -13.10 -3.44
CA ALA A 42 12.46 -12.34 -3.04
C ALA A 42 12.24 -11.56 -1.73
N PHE A 43 11.08 -10.95 -1.57
CA PHE A 43 10.72 -10.21 -0.35
C PHE A 43 10.58 -11.13 0.87
N LEU A 44 9.89 -12.25 0.73
CA LEU A 44 9.78 -13.26 1.80
C LEU A 44 11.14 -13.84 2.18
N TRP A 45 12.01 -14.03 1.19
CA TRP A 45 13.39 -14.45 1.44
C TRP A 45 14.18 -13.41 2.23
N ALA A 46 14.09 -12.13 1.86
CA ALA A 46 14.73 -11.04 2.59
C ALA A 46 14.22 -10.95 4.03
N LEU A 47 12.92 -11.13 4.26
CA LEU A 47 12.34 -11.20 5.61
C LEU A 47 12.89 -12.38 6.42
N ALA A 48 12.97 -13.57 5.83
CA ALA A 48 13.49 -14.76 6.49
C ALA A 48 14.97 -14.60 6.89
N LEU A 49 15.78 -14.00 6.02
CA LEU A 49 17.17 -13.67 6.33
C LEU A 49 17.29 -12.59 7.41
N GLY A 50 16.43 -11.56 7.37
CA GLY A 50 16.41 -10.51 8.39
C GLY A 50 16.00 -11.02 9.77
N ALA A 51 15.08 -11.99 9.84
CA ALA A 51 14.62 -12.59 11.09
C ALA A 51 15.61 -13.63 11.67
N SER A 52 16.54 -14.16 10.87
CA SER A 52 17.47 -15.22 11.29
C SER A 52 18.92 -14.92 10.93
N PRO A 53 19.72 -14.38 11.88
CA PRO A 53 21.13 -14.08 11.65
C PRO A 53 21.97 -15.31 11.25
N GLN A 54 21.63 -16.49 11.77
CA GLN A 54 22.33 -17.74 11.43
C GLN A 54 22.13 -18.17 9.97
N LEU A 55 20.94 -17.93 9.42
CA LEU A 55 20.67 -18.17 8.00
C LEU A 55 21.35 -17.10 7.15
N HIS A 56 21.30 -15.85 7.59
CA HIS A 56 21.96 -14.73 6.93
C HIS A 56 23.48 -14.93 6.81
N GLU A 57 24.12 -15.44 7.87
CA GLU A 57 25.55 -15.75 7.91
C GLU A 57 25.96 -16.90 6.97
N ARG A 58 25.04 -17.83 6.67
CA ARG A 58 25.26 -18.90 5.68
C ARG A 58 25.29 -18.37 4.25
N VAL A 59 24.53 -17.32 3.97
CA VAL A 59 24.51 -16.68 2.64
C VAL A 59 25.72 -15.75 2.51
N HIS A 60 26.05 -14.99 3.56
CA HIS A 60 27.21 -14.09 3.59
C HIS A 60 27.89 -14.13 4.95
N LYS A 61 29.19 -14.50 5.01
CA LYS A 61 29.92 -14.66 6.28
C LYS A 61 30.12 -13.36 7.07
N ASP A 62 29.93 -12.21 6.44
CA ASP A 62 30.03 -10.89 7.06
C ASP A 62 28.66 -10.27 7.40
N ALA A 63 27.56 -10.98 7.16
CA ALA A 63 26.19 -10.50 7.35
C ALA A 63 25.85 -10.03 8.78
N ASN A 64 26.59 -10.50 9.79
CA ASN A 64 26.37 -10.12 11.18
C ASN A 64 27.19 -8.90 11.62
N ARG A 65 27.95 -8.26 10.72
CA ARG A 65 28.65 -7.01 11.02
C ARG A 65 27.65 -5.86 11.04
N SER A 66 27.78 -4.96 12.02
CA SER A 66 26.90 -3.79 12.19
C SER A 66 26.90 -2.83 11.01
N GLU A 67 27.95 -2.84 10.18
CA GLU A 67 28.07 -1.98 9.00
C GLU A 67 27.63 -2.65 7.69
N HIS A 68 27.20 -3.92 7.75
CA HIS A 68 26.77 -4.65 6.56
C HIS A 68 25.35 -4.23 6.15
N THR A 69 25.24 -3.55 5.01
CA THR A 69 23.97 -3.09 4.46
C THR A 69 23.56 -3.98 3.29
N CYS A 70 22.56 -4.83 3.47
CA CYS A 70 21.97 -5.64 2.41
C CYS A 70 20.44 -5.49 2.40
N ALA A 71 19.77 -6.07 1.40
CA ALA A 71 18.32 -6.01 1.27
C ALA A 71 17.59 -6.57 2.51
N ALA A 72 18.09 -7.66 3.11
CA ALA A 72 17.51 -8.23 4.33
C ALA A 72 17.62 -7.26 5.52
N THR A 73 18.78 -6.63 5.71
CA THR A 73 18.99 -5.63 6.76
C THR A 73 18.14 -4.39 6.54
N MET A 74 18.01 -3.89 5.31
CA MET A 74 17.14 -2.73 4.99
C MET A 74 15.66 -3.04 5.23
N VAL A 75 15.19 -4.24 4.86
CA VAL A 75 13.82 -4.68 5.14
C VAL A 75 13.57 -4.79 6.65
N ALA A 76 14.55 -5.30 7.41
CA ALA A 76 14.43 -5.44 8.87
C ALA A 76 14.51 -4.11 9.63
N SER A 77 15.38 -3.20 9.20
CA SER A 77 15.59 -1.90 9.88
C SER A 77 14.58 -0.83 9.45
N GLY A 78 13.88 -1.03 8.33
CA GLY A 78 13.06 0.01 7.71
C GLY A 78 13.89 1.18 7.16
N GLY A 79 15.22 1.01 7.06
CA GLY A 79 16.15 2.00 6.54
C GLY A 79 16.05 2.09 5.02
N TYR A 80 15.04 2.82 4.55
CA TYR A 80 14.93 3.25 3.16
C TYR A 80 15.26 4.73 3.10
N ASP A 81 16.01 5.15 2.07
CA ASP A 81 16.20 6.56 1.77
C ASP A 81 14.83 7.17 1.43
N TYR A 82 14.21 7.81 2.42
CA TYR A 82 12.98 8.56 2.23
C TYR A 82 13.34 9.84 1.47
N SER A 83 13.15 9.84 0.15
CA SER A 83 13.01 11.10 -0.56
C SER A 83 11.82 11.81 0.06
N ALA A 84 12.07 12.93 0.74
CA ALA A 84 11.03 13.75 1.34
C ALA A 84 9.97 14.07 0.28
N HIS A 85 8.84 13.36 0.29
CA HIS A 85 7.76 13.68 -0.60
C HIS A 85 7.22 15.05 -0.18
N PRO A 86 7.07 16.00 -1.12
CA PRO A 86 6.42 17.26 -0.79
C PRO A 86 5.04 16.94 -0.19
N PRO A 87 4.68 17.55 0.96
CA PRO A 87 3.40 17.29 1.60
C PRO A 87 2.26 17.47 0.58
N LEU A 88 1.42 16.45 0.39
CA LEU A 88 0.24 16.57 -0.48
C LEU A 88 -0.74 17.65 0.02
N VAL A 89 -0.64 18.03 1.28
CA VAL A 89 -1.47 19.04 1.93
C VAL A 89 -0.54 19.98 2.68
N GLY A 90 -0.54 21.26 2.31
CA GLY A 90 0.11 22.31 3.07
C GLY A 90 -0.61 22.52 4.41
N ALA A 91 0.15 22.81 5.47
CA ALA A 91 -0.44 23.16 6.75
C ALA A 91 -1.42 24.34 6.56
N PRO A 92 -2.61 24.32 7.17
CA PRO A 92 -3.51 25.46 7.16
C PRO A 92 -2.78 26.67 7.75
N VAL A 93 -2.60 27.73 6.95
CA VAL A 93 -2.08 28.99 7.45
C VAL A 93 -3.13 29.57 8.41
N PRO A 94 -2.81 29.84 9.69
CA PRO A 94 -3.76 30.46 10.59
C PRO A 94 -4.12 31.86 10.08
N GLY A 95 -5.27 31.97 9.42
CA GLY A 95 -5.90 33.26 9.18
C GLY A 95 -6.34 33.80 10.52
N VAL A 96 -5.90 35.01 10.88
CA VAL A 96 -6.39 35.72 12.06
C VAL A 96 -7.83 36.14 11.79
N GLN A 97 -8.75 35.20 11.99
CA GLN A 97 -10.19 35.42 11.94
C GLN A 97 -10.64 35.71 13.37
N PHE A 98 -10.65 36.99 13.75
CA PHE A 98 -11.36 37.45 14.94
C PHE A 98 -12.86 37.46 14.63
N SER A 99 -13.47 36.28 14.56
CA SER A 99 -14.93 36.18 14.65
C SER A 99 -15.33 36.33 16.11
N LYS A 100 -16.25 37.27 16.38
CA LYS A 100 -16.89 37.40 17.70
C LYS A 100 -17.71 36.13 17.94
N ILE A 101 -17.14 35.20 18.71
CA ILE A 101 -17.77 33.94 19.07
C ILE A 101 -19.06 34.27 19.84
N PRO A 102 -20.26 33.96 19.31
CA PRO A 102 -21.49 34.06 20.08
C PRO A 102 -21.37 33.14 21.29
N ALA A 103 -21.84 33.59 22.46
CA ALA A 103 -21.82 32.77 23.67
C ALA A 103 -22.56 31.44 23.40
N LEU A 104 -21.81 30.34 23.30
CA LEU A 104 -22.36 29.01 23.13
C LEU A 104 -22.97 28.62 24.47
N THR A 105 -24.29 28.40 24.50
CA THR A 105 -24.96 27.77 25.64
C THR A 105 -24.62 26.28 25.63
N PRO A 106 -23.94 25.74 26.66
CA PRO A 106 -23.67 24.32 26.74
C PRO A 106 -24.99 23.57 26.91
N GLN A 107 -25.40 22.84 25.88
CA GLN A 107 -26.48 21.88 25.98
C GLN A 107 -25.84 20.51 26.22
N TRP A 108 -26.07 19.94 27.40
CA TRP A 108 -25.63 18.59 27.70
C TRP A 108 -26.38 17.61 26.80
N VAL A 109 -25.68 17.03 25.83
CA VAL A 109 -26.19 15.92 25.02
C VAL A 109 -25.60 14.65 25.59
N GLU A 110 -26.43 13.62 25.73
CA GLU A 110 -25.99 12.30 26.16
C GLU A 110 -24.94 11.76 25.18
N SER A 111 -23.83 11.22 25.70
CA SER A 111 -22.72 10.78 24.87
C SER A 111 -23.18 9.71 23.89
N PRO A 112 -23.08 9.93 22.56
CA PRO A 112 -23.54 8.96 21.56
C PRO A 112 -22.66 7.70 21.53
N PHE A 113 -21.53 7.71 22.23
CA PHE A 113 -20.60 6.60 22.32
C PHE A 113 -20.36 6.24 23.78
N LEU A 114 -21.15 5.31 24.32
CA LEU A 114 -20.97 4.71 25.64
C LEU A 114 -19.52 4.23 25.90
N GLY A 115 -18.77 3.88 24.85
CA GLY A 115 -17.38 3.44 24.94
C GLY A 115 -16.32 4.55 25.00
N ALA A 116 -16.66 5.79 24.66
CA ALA A 116 -15.70 6.91 24.62
C ALA A 116 -15.71 7.77 25.89
N CYS A 117 -16.73 7.65 26.75
CA CYS A 117 -16.80 8.36 28.04
C CYS A 117 -15.62 8.06 28.99
N ILE A 118 -14.89 6.96 28.78
CA ILE A 118 -13.71 6.60 29.59
C ILE A 118 -12.58 7.64 29.41
N PHE A 119 -12.53 8.33 28.26
CA PHE A 119 -11.52 9.34 27.96
C PHE A 119 -11.92 10.77 28.34
N GLU A 120 -13.13 10.98 28.86
CA GLU A 120 -13.62 12.30 29.28
C GLU A 120 -13.14 12.73 30.69
N HIS A 121 -12.02 12.17 31.16
CA HIS A 121 -11.42 12.60 32.40
C HIS A 121 -10.75 13.96 32.20
N ALA A 122 -11.36 15.01 32.75
CA ALA A 122 -10.73 16.33 32.84
C ALA A 122 -9.41 16.23 33.63
N PRO A 123 -8.37 17.01 33.27
CA PRO A 123 -7.12 17.04 34.02
C PRO A 123 -7.37 17.37 35.50
N PRO A 124 -6.67 16.72 36.45
CA PRO A 124 -6.85 17.02 37.87
C PRO A 124 -6.50 18.49 38.13
N ALA A 125 -7.36 19.16 38.90
CA ALA A 125 -7.10 20.53 39.35
C ALA A 125 -5.80 20.53 40.17
N ARG A 126 -4.86 21.38 39.77
CA ARG A 126 -3.61 21.59 40.52
C ARG A 126 -3.98 22.23 41.87
N GLY A 127 -3.72 21.51 42.95
CA GLY A 127 -3.70 22.07 44.31
C GLY A 127 -2.46 22.89 44.58
#